data_AF-A0A956CV35-F1
#
_entry.id   AF-A0A956CV35-F1
#
_cell.length_a   1.000
_cell.length_b   1.000
_cell.length_c   1.000
_cell.angle_alpha   90.00
_cell.angle_beta   90.00
_cell.angle_gamma   90.00
#
_symmetry.space_group_name_H-M   'P 1'
#
loop_
_entity.id
_entity.type
_entity.pdbx_description
1 polymer ?
#
loop_
_entity_poly.entity_id
_entity_poly.type
_entity_poly.pdbx_seq_one_letter_code
_entity_poly.pdbx_strand_id
1 'polypeptide(L)'
;MTKRALGAWVGVCLVVGLGGAGCTSETRPLFELGDTCNGDAQCASGRCEWAGSRRLCTMDCLDTSECPLEAGLTQCRPEGFCAPPCSDGETFGTGASQQLCVAGAFAPCADQDPATACRACGCEPFGGGMCTSAGCELPRADGEDCVADAQCASHACYRDTSTCGPPRAMGEPCVADAECETGNCGADGGSMGVCNQPLGSSCTRGTTTCSLCVGATTLSDGICSRRRCDPTDRPNCPRTDRRSWECSRTVDGDYRCFERCNPDASYFCLADFDLCHPDGYCY
;
A
#
# COMPACT_ATOMS: atom_id res chain seq x y z
N MET A 1 27.21 -7.09 18.47
CA MET A 1 27.46 -8.17 19.45
C MET A 1 27.23 -7.63 20.85
N THR A 2 25.99 -7.60 21.30
CA THR A 2 25.60 -7.13 22.63
C THR A 2 24.89 -8.28 23.33
N LYS A 3 25.54 -8.86 24.35
CA LYS A 3 24.98 -9.90 25.20
C LYS A 3 23.75 -9.33 25.92
N ARG A 4 22.55 -9.82 25.59
CA ARG A 4 21.37 -9.58 26.43
C ARG A 4 21.48 -10.47 27.66
N ALA A 5 21.43 -9.84 28.83
CA ALA A 5 21.44 -10.51 30.12
C ALA A 5 20.09 -11.22 30.33
N LEU A 6 20.17 -12.52 30.66
CA LEU A 6 19.07 -13.30 31.21
C LEU A 6 18.66 -12.66 32.56
N GLY A 7 17.56 -11.93 32.57
CA GLY A 7 16.93 -11.45 33.79
C GLY A 7 16.25 -12.61 34.50
N ALA A 8 16.93 -13.21 35.48
CA ALA A 8 16.33 -14.15 36.41
C ALA A 8 15.29 -13.40 37.26
N TRP A 9 14.01 -13.60 36.98
CA TRP A 9 12.92 -13.22 37.88
C TRP A 9 12.95 -14.15 39.09
N VAL A 10 13.75 -13.79 40.10
CA VAL A 10 13.63 -14.36 41.43
C VAL A 10 12.46 -13.65 42.11
N GLY A 11 11.29 -14.27 42.05
CA GLY A 11 10.14 -13.87 42.85
C GLY A 11 10.47 -14.04 44.33
N VAL A 12 10.69 -12.91 45.00
CA VAL A 12 10.79 -12.86 46.47
C VAL A 12 9.38 -13.02 47.02
N CYS A 13 9.03 -14.25 47.43
CA CYS A 13 7.87 -14.50 48.28
C CYS A 13 8.16 -13.95 49.67
N LEU A 14 7.68 -12.74 49.95
CA LEU A 14 7.66 -12.15 51.29
C LEU A 14 6.68 -12.94 52.15
N VAL A 15 7.19 -13.86 52.97
CA VAL A 15 6.41 -14.60 53.97
C VAL A 15 6.19 -13.69 55.17
N VAL A 16 5.09 -12.94 55.18
CA VAL A 16 4.58 -12.30 56.40
C VAL A 16 3.62 -13.29 57.05
N GLY A 17 4.09 -13.91 58.13
CA GLY A 17 3.29 -14.84 58.92
C GLY A 17 2.18 -14.11 59.68
N LEU A 18 0.96 -14.63 59.55
CA LEU A 18 0.00 -14.98 60.63
C LEU A 18 -1.44 -14.86 60.10
N GLY A 19 -2.07 -16.00 59.82
CA GLY A 19 -3.52 -16.10 59.56
C GLY A 19 -3.84 -16.94 58.33
N GLY A 20 -4.34 -18.16 58.55
CA GLY A 20 -4.51 -19.19 57.54
C GLY A 20 -5.44 -18.84 56.37
N ALA A 21 -4.86 -18.82 55.17
CA ALA A 21 -5.49 -19.27 53.93
C ALA A 21 -4.35 -19.89 53.11
N GLY A 22 -4.34 -21.21 53.01
CA GLY A 22 -3.30 -21.93 52.27
C GLY A 22 -3.39 -21.60 50.78
N CYS A 23 -2.45 -20.80 50.29
CA CYS A 23 -2.13 -20.76 48.86
C CYS A 23 -1.49 -22.11 48.51
N THR A 24 -2.31 -23.14 48.29
CA THR A 24 -1.87 -24.30 47.51
C THR A 24 -1.65 -23.75 46.12
N SER A 25 -0.41 -23.37 45.80
CA SER A 25 0.01 -23.18 44.42
C SER A 25 -0.12 -24.56 43.76
N GLU A 26 -1.32 -24.86 43.26
CA GLU A 26 -1.49 -25.90 42.27
C GLU A 26 -0.58 -25.49 41.12
N THR A 27 0.61 -26.09 41.08
CA THR A 27 1.45 -26.13 39.90
C THR A 27 0.67 -26.90 38.86
N ARG A 28 -0.25 -26.19 38.18
CA ARG A 28 -0.86 -26.69 36.95
C ARG A 28 0.28 -27.01 35.99
N PRO A 29 0.32 -28.20 35.38
CA PRO A 29 1.31 -28.48 34.36
C PRO A 29 1.21 -27.38 33.30
N LEU A 30 2.34 -26.74 33.01
CA LEU A 30 2.41 -25.80 31.90
C LEU A 30 2.17 -26.59 30.62
N PHE A 31 1.39 -26.01 29.70
CA PHE A 31 1.09 -26.57 28.40
C PHE A 31 2.38 -26.72 27.59
N GLU A 32 2.48 -27.83 26.86
CA GLU A 32 3.62 -28.13 26.00
C GLU A 32 3.49 -27.39 24.66
N LEU A 33 4.56 -27.41 23.87
CA LEU A 33 4.55 -26.77 22.56
C LEU A 33 3.48 -27.38 21.66
N GLY A 34 2.70 -26.54 20.99
CA GLY A 34 1.57 -26.95 20.14
C GLY A 34 0.22 -27.08 20.86
N ASP A 35 0.18 -27.01 22.19
CA ASP A 35 -1.09 -26.98 22.95
C ASP A 35 -1.83 -25.66 22.78
N THR A 36 -3.16 -25.71 22.79
CA THR A 36 -3.99 -24.49 22.79
C THR A 36 -3.85 -23.71 24.08
N CYS A 37 -3.61 -22.41 23.96
CA CYS A 37 -3.40 -21.50 25.08
C CYS A 37 -4.24 -20.24 24.92
N ASN A 38 -4.52 -19.58 26.04
CA ASN A 38 -5.19 -18.27 26.13
C ASN A 38 -4.23 -17.16 26.53
N GLY A 39 -3.00 -17.50 26.96
CA GLY A 39 -1.97 -16.55 27.32
C GLY A 39 -0.63 -17.22 27.60
N ASP A 40 0.43 -16.42 27.55
CA ASP A 40 1.83 -16.83 27.63
C ASP A 40 2.17 -17.63 28.89
N ALA A 41 1.57 -17.25 30.02
CA ALA A 41 1.78 -17.91 31.31
C ALA A 41 1.27 -19.36 31.37
N GLN A 42 0.48 -19.79 30.38
CA GLN A 42 0.01 -21.17 30.30
C GLN A 42 1.02 -22.08 29.61
N CYS A 43 1.97 -21.53 28.86
CA CYS A 43 2.92 -22.28 28.05
C CYS A 43 4.24 -22.49 28.79
N ALA A 44 4.82 -23.68 28.69
CA ALA A 44 6.13 -23.99 29.27
C ALA A 44 7.24 -23.10 28.68
N SER A 45 7.06 -22.70 27.43
CA SER A 45 7.92 -21.74 26.71
C SER A 45 7.71 -20.29 27.13
N GLY A 46 6.61 -19.97 27.83
CA GLY A 46 6.23 -18.59 28.14
C GLY A 46 5.71 -17.79 26.95
N ARG A 47 5.27 -18.43 25.85
CA ARG A 47 4.77 -17.73 24.66
C ARG A 47 3.56 -18.44 24.03
N CYS A 48 2.50 -17.68 23.79
CA CYS A 48 1.20 -18.14 23.28
C CYS A 48 0.74 -17.30 22.08
N GLU A 49 0.85 -17.84 20.86
CA GLU A 49 0.67 -17.07 19.62
C GLU A 49 -0.41 -17.63 18.70
N TRP A 50 -0.96 -16.77 17.84
CA TRP A 50 -2.00 -17.15 16.89
C TRP A 50 -1.43 -18.01 15.76
N ALA A 51 -2.02 -19.18 15.57
CA ALA A 51 -1.81 -20.08 14.44
C ALA A 51 -3.18 -20.38 13.80
N GLY A 52 -3.55 -19.59 12.79
CA GLY A 52 -4.88 -19.62 12.20
C GLY A 52 -5.95 -19.10 13.17
N SER A 53 -6.98 -19.89 13.45
CA SER A 53 -8.11 -19.50 14.32
C SER A 53 -7.92 -19.87 15.80
N ARG A 54 -6.75 -20.33 16.21
CA ARG A 54 -6.45 -20.71 17.60
C ARG A 54 -5.08 -20.20 18.02
N ARG A 55 -4.89 -20.03 19.32
CA ARG A 55 -3.59 -19.70 19.90
C ARG A 55 -2.91 -20.96 20.42
N LEU A 56 -1.63 -21.14 20.10
CA LEU A 56 -0.84 -22.31 20.46
C LEU A 56 0.41 -21.89 21.24
N CYS A 57 0.89 -22.74 22.13
CA CYS A 57 2.17 -22.55 22.80
C CYS A 57 3.32 -22.71 21.79
N THR A 58 4.11 -21.66 21.59
CA THR A 58 5.24 -21.63 20.65
C THR A 58 6.55 -21.41 21.41
N MET A 59 7.69 -21.65 20.78
CA MET A 59 8.99 -21.24 21.32
C MET A 59 9.72 -20.36 20.33
N ASP A 60 10.63 -19.55 20.87
CA ASP A 60 11.57 -18.80 20.05
C ASP A 60 12.45 -19.78 19.28
N CYS A 61 12.59 -19.54 17.99
CA CYS A 61 13.58 -20.18 17.15
C CYS A 61 14.50 -19.10 16.58
N LEU A 62 15.79 -19.42 16.47
CA LEU A 62 16.74 -18.60 15.74
C LEU A 62 16.78 -19.10 14.30
N ASP A 63 17.13 -18.25 13.35
CA ASP A 63 17.05 -18.47 11.88
C ASP A 63 17.68 -19.78 11.34
N THR A 64 18.34 -20.57 12.18
CA THR A 64 18.99 -21.85 11.84
C THR A 64 18.62 -23.02 12.76
N SER A 65 17.85 -22.82 13.82
CA SER A 65 17.45 -23.91 14.72
C SER A 65 16.18 -24.59 14.23
N GLU A 66 16.24 -25.89 13.96
CA GLU A 66 15.08 -26.72 13.68
C GLU A 66 14.07 -26.61 14.84
N CYS A 67 12.80 -26.46 14.48
CA CYS A 67 11.74 -26.49 15.47
C CYS A 67 11.66 -27.89 16.08
N PRO A 68 11.72 -28.03 17.41
CA PRO A 68 11.82 -29.34 18.06
C PRO A 68 10.51 -30.14 18.05
N LEU A 69 9.40 -29.56 17.57
CA LEU A 69 8.17 -30.29 17.31
C LEU A 69 8.33 -31.12 16.04
N GLU A 70 7.94 -32.40 16.12
CA GLU A 70 7.98 -33.43 15.06
C GLU A 70 8.49 -32.95 13.70
N ALA A 71 9.71 -33.38 13.34
CA ALA A 71 10.40 -32.99 12.12
C ALA A 71 9.44 -33.02 10.91
N GLY A 72 9.20 -31.83 10.32
CA GLY A 72 8.34 -31.64 9.15
C GLY A 72 6.94 -31.07 9.42
N LEU A 73 6.50 -30.95 10.69
CA LEU A 73 5.19 -30.34 11.01
C LEU A 73 5.26 -28.86 11.41
N THR A 74 6.45 -28.35 11.73
CA THR A 74 6.64 -26.95 12.06
C THR A 74 7.95 -26.43 11.50
N GLN A 75 8.00 -25.12 11.25
CA GLN A 75 9.17 -24.40 10.79
C GLN A 75 9.33 -23.10 11.56
N CYS A 76 10.58 -22.62 11.61
CA CYS A 76 10.86 -21.31 12.17
C CYS A 76 10.37 -20.25 11.19
N ARG A 77 9.40 -19.43 11.62
CA ARG A 77 8.97 -18.29 10.81
C ARG A 77 9.91 -17.09 10.99
N PRO A 78 9.90 -16.12 10.05
CA PRO A 78 10.76 -14.92 10.14
C PRO A 78 10.56 -14.07 11.40
N GLU A 79 9.41 -14.20 12.06
CA GLU A 79 9.13 -13.57 13.35
C GLU A 79 9.86 -14.24 14.54
N GLY A 80 10.60 -15.32 14.29
CA GLY A 80 11.41 -16.03 15.27
C GLY A 80 10.63 -17.01 16.14
N PHE A 81 9.54 -17.60 15.63
CA PHE A 81 8.77 -18.62 16.34
C PHE A 81 8.40 -19.82 15.45
N CYS A 82 8.20 -20.98 16.07
CA CYS A 82 7.79 -22.20 15.38
C CYS A 82 6.30 -22.19 15.04
N ALA A 83 5.96 -22.38 13.76
CA ALA A 83 4.59 -22.46 13.26
C ALA A 83 4.45 -23.57 12.20
N PRO A 84 3.23 -23.99 11.82
CA PRO A 84 3.04 -24.89 10.69
C PRO A 84 3.66 -24.35 9.39
N PRO A 85 3.99 -25.23 8.41
CA PRO A 85 4.42 -24.81 7.08
C PRO A 85 3.41 -23.81 6.47
N CYS A 86 3.93 -22.81 5.78
CA CYS A 86 3.09 -21.85 5.06
C CYS A 86 2.48 -22.50 3.81
N SER A 87 1.42 -21.90 3.26
CA SER A 87 0.86 -22.35 1.98
C SER A 87 1.64 -21.74 0.82
N ASP A 88 1.90 -22.52 -0.23
CA ASP A 88 2.63 -22.03 -1.41
C ASP A 88 1.99 -20.74 -1.98
N GLY A 89 2.82 -19.73 -2.22
CA GLY A 89 2.39 -18.42 -2.70
C GLY A 89 2.00 -17.41 -1.62
N GLU A 90 1.91 -17.81 -0.34
CA GLU A 90 1.77 -16.86 0.77
C GLU A 90 2.98 -15.93 0.83
N THR A 91 2.75 -14.65 1.12
CA THR A 91 3.83 -13.66 1.27
C THR A 91 3.91 -13.13 2.69
N PHE A 92 5.12 -12.86 3.16
CA PHE A 92 5.38 -12.23 4.45
C PHE A 92 6.29 -11.01 4.30
N GLY A 93 6.06 -9.96 5.08
CA GLY A 93 6.82 -8.70 4.99
C GLY A 93 6.36 -7.77 3.85
N THR A 94 7.15 -6.73 3.57
CA THR A 94 6.87 -5.71 2.55
C THR A 94 8.16 -5.19 1.92
N GLY A 95 8.11 -4.79 0.66
CA GLY A 95 9.26 -4.20 -0.05
C GLY A 95 10.44 -5.18 -0.13
N ALA A 96 11.67 -4.68 0.03
CA ALA A 96 12.89 -5.50 -0.09
C ALA A 96 13.01 -6.68 0.90
N SER A 97 12.30 -6.68 2.04
CA SER A 97 12.31 -7.79 3.01
C SER A 97 11.17 -8.79 2.81
N GLN A 98 10.40 -8.65 1.73
CA GLN A 98 9.32 -9.57 1.43
C GLN A 98 9.84 -10.98 1.18
N GLN A 99 9.10 -11.97 1.66
CA GLN A 99 9.38 -13.40 1.53
C GLN A 99 8.20 -14.10 0.89
N LEU A 100 8.48 -15.16 0.14
CA LEU A 100 7.50 -16.01 -0.53
C LEU A 100 7.56 -17.41 0.06
N CYS A 101 6.41 -17.99 0.35
CA CYS A 101 6.32 -19.38 0.72
C CYS A 101 6.52 -20.28 -0.49
N VAL A 102 7.56 -21.12 -0.44
CA VAL A 102 7.88 -22.10 -1.47
C VAL A 102 8.18 -23.44 -0.79
N ALA A 103 7.43 -24.48 -1.16
CA ALA A 103 7.56 -25.82 -0.59
C ALA A 103 7.39 -25.82 0.94
N GLY A 104 6.46 -25.00 1.43
CA GLY A 104 6.13 -24.91 2.84
C GLY A 104 7.02 -23.99 3.66
N ALA A 105 8.09 -23.40 3.10
CA ALA A 105 9.01 -22.50 3.79
C ALA A 105 9.06 -21.10 3.20
N PHE A 106 9.14 -20.08 4.06
CA PHE A 106 9.38 -18.71 3.62
C PHE A 106 10.84 -18.57 3.18
N ALA A 107 11.02 -18.19 1.92
CA ALA A 107 12.32 -17.84 1.37
C ALA A 107 12.31 -16.36 0.95
N PRO A 108 13.43 -15.63 1.04
CA PRO A 108 13.51 -14.25 0.59
C PRO A 108 13.07 -14.13 -0.87
N CYS A 109 12.24 -13.12 -1.17
CA CYS A 109 11.80 -12.88 -2.54
C CYS A 109 12.98 -12.63 -3.49
N ALA A 110 14.04 -11.97 -3.02
CA ALA A 110 15.26 -11.71 -3.79
C ALA A 110 15.99 -12.98 -4.26
N ASP A 111 15.75 -14.12 -3.61
CA ASP A 111 16.35 -15.42 -3.96
C ASP A 111 15.46 -16.25 -4.92
N GLN A 112 14.26 -15.75 -5.24
CA GLN A 112 13.33 -16.45 -6.12
C GLN A 112 13.55 -16.10 -7.60
N ASP A 113 13.02 -16.92 -8.50
CA ASP A 113 13.01 -16.61 -9.93
C ASP A 113 12.02 -15.46 -10.21
N PRO A 114 12.46 -14.28 -10.69
CA PRO A 114 11.57 -13.15 -10.96
C PRO A 114 10.48 -13.49 -11.99
N ALA A 115 10.71 -14.44 -12.90
CA ALA A 115 9.72 -14.85 -13.90
C ALA A 115 8.46 -15.47 -13.29
N THR A 116 8.60 -16.12 -12.12
CA THR A 116 7.49 -16.81 -11.44
C THR A 116 7.05 -16.09 -10.17
N ALA A 117 7.97 -15.44 -9.47
CA ALA A 117 7.70 -14.84 -8.17
C ALA A 117 7.20 -13.39 -8.23
N CYS A 118 7.40 -12.65 -9.33
CA CYS A 118 7.08 -11.22 -9.37
C CYS A 118 5.61 -10.88 -9.09
N ARG A 119 4.68 -11.81 -9.38
CA ARG A 119 3.25 -11.60 -9.09
C ARG A 119 2.94 -11.60 -7.60
N ALA A 120 3.69 -12.36 -6.82
CA ALA A 120 3.53 -12.44 -5.37
C ALA A 120 4.44 -11.45 -4.64
N CYS A 121 5.71 -11.37 -5.06
CA CYS A 121 6.75 -10.58 -4.44
C CYS A 121 6.84 -9.12 -4.92
N GLY A 122 6.07 -8.73 -5.94
CA GLY A 122 6.32 -7.49 -6.66
C GLY A 122 7.69 -7.48 -7.34
N CYS A 123 8.14 -6.32 -7.80
CA CYS A 123 9.44 -6.17 -8.46
C CYS A 123 10.52 -5.48 -7.64
N GLU A 124 10.17 -4.85 -6.51
CA GLU A 124 11.13 -4.18 -5.65
C GLU A 124 12.29 -5.09 -5.18
N PRO A 125 12.06 -6.36 -4.73
CA PRO A 125 13.15 -7.27 -4.36
C PRO A 125 14.08 -7.67 -5.52
N PHE A 126 13.64 -7.48 -6.76
CA PHE A 126 14.36 -7.85 -7.98
C PHE A 126 15.02 -6.64 -8.67
N GLY A 127 15.17 -5.52 -7.97
CA GLY A 127 15.75 -4.29 -8.51
C GLY A 127 14.72 -3.27 -9.02
N GLY A 128 13.43 -3.53 -8.81
CA GLY A 128 12.33 -2.65 -9.20
C GLY A 128 11.70 -3.01 -10.55
N GLY A 129 10.77 -2.17 -11.01
CA GLY A 129 10.13 -2.29 -12.31
C GLY A 129 8.72 -2.91 -12.29
N MET A 130 8.34 -3.49 -13.43
CA MET A 130 7.02 -4.07 -13.62
C MET A 130 7.11 -5.58 -13.84
N CYS A 131 6.16 -6.30 -13.24
CA CYS A 131 6.01 -7.74 -13.44
C CYS A 131 5.30 -7.99 -14.78
N THR A 132 6.03 -8.54 -15.74
CA THR A 132 5.53 -9.02 -17.04
C THR A 132 5.46 -10.55 -17.04
N SER A 133 5.05 -11.15 -18.17
CA SER A 133 5.15 -12.60 -18.34
C SER A 133 6.59 -13.14 -18.37
N ALA A 134 7.58 -12.26 -18.57
CA ALA A 134 9.00 -12.60 -18.56
C ALA A 134 9.67 -12.35 -17.19
N GLY A 135 8.93 -11.86 -16.20
CA GLY A 135 9.43 -11.51 -14.87
C GLY A 135 9.48 -10.01 -14.63
N CYS A 136 10.37 -9.56 -13.75
CA CYS A 136 10.56 -8.14 -13.49
C CYS A 136 11.40 -7.50 -14.57
N GLU A 137 10.76 -6.63 -15.35
CA GLU A 137 11.44 -5.77 -16.31
C GLU A 137 11.70 -4.42 -15.67
N LEU A 138 12.97 -4.00 -15.66
CA LEU A 138 13.35 -2.67 -15.20
C LEU A 138 12.67 -1.61 -16.06
N PRO A 139 12.28 -0.47 -15.46
CA PRO A 139 11.78 0.64 -16.23
C PRO A 139 12.85 1.13 -17.22
N ARG A 140 12.41 1.37 -18.45
CA ARG A 140 13.20 1.87 -19.56
C ARG A 140 13.68 3.30 -19.30
N ALA A 141 14.88 3.60 -19.76
CA ALA A 141 15.46 4.94 -19.61
C ALA A 141 14.79 5.95 -20.56
N ASP A 142 14.93 7.24 -20.26
CA ASP A 142 14.48 8.30 -21.16
C ASP A 142 15.16 8.18 -22.54
N GLY A 143 14.36 8.29 -23.59
CA GLY A 143 14.77 8.10 -24.99
C GLY A 143 14.58 6.69 -25.54
N GLU A 144 14.25 5.69 -24.71
CA GLU A 144 13.98 4.32 -25.17
C GLU A 144 12.53 4.15 -25.64
N ASP A 145 12.29 3.24 -26.59
CA ASP A 145 10.96 2.94 -27.11
C ASP A 145 10.03 2.39 -26.01
N CYS A 146 8.76 2.80 -26.03
CA CYS A 146 7.76 2.37 -25.07
C CYS A 146 6.37 2.26 -25.72
N VAL A 147 5.49 1.47 -25.10
CA VAL A 147 4.06 1.38 -25.49
C VAL A 147 3.11 1.74 -24.35
N ALA A 148 3.61 1.84 -23.12
CA ALA A 148 2.85 2.19 -21.94
C ALA A 148 3.70 2.97 -20.93
N ASP A 149 3.07 3.88 -20.20
CA ASP A 149 3.75 4.80 -19.26
C ASP A 149 4.54 4.08 -18.19
N ALA A 150 3.98 2.98 -17.68
CA ALA A 150 4.59 2.21 -16.61
C ALA A 150 5.88 1.47 -17.06
N GLN A 151 6.16 1.40 -18.36
CA GLN A 151 7.42 0.87 -18.89
C GLN A 151 8.58 1.84 -18.72
N CYS A 152 8.33 3.13 -18.48
CA CYS A 152 9.37 4.16 -18.40
C CYS A 152 9.75 4.44 -16.95
N ALA A 153 11.03 4.68 -16.69
CA ALA A 153 11.53 5.10 -15.37
C ALA A 153 10.93 6.42 -14.92
N SER A 154 10.63 7.30 -15.87
CA SER A 154 9.94 8.57 -15.69
C SER A 154 8.42 8.44 -15.47
N HIS A 155 7.86 7.24 -15.66
CA HIS A 155 6.43 6.99 -15.75
C HIS A 155 5.71 7.75 -16.87
N ALA A 156 6.42 8.19 -17.91
CA ALA A 156 5.84 8.90 -19.05
C ALA A 156 6.32 8.30 -20.37
N CYS A 157 5.38 7.71 -21.12
CA CYS A 157 5.62 7.22 -22.47
C CYS A 157 4.95 8.15 -23.47
N TYR A 158 5.73 8.99 -24.15
CA TYR A 158 5.19 9.98 -25.07
C TYR A 158 4.47 9.32 -26.24
N ARG A 159 3.17 9.57 -26.39
CA ARG A 159 2.35 8.92 -27.44
C ARG A 159 2.68 9.43 -28.85
N ASP A 160 3.23 10.64 -28.97
CA ASP A 160 3.63 11.23 -30.25
C ASP A 160 4.94 10.64 -30.79
N THR A 161 5.90 10.29 -29.91
CA THR A 161 7.20 9.71 -30.31
C THR A 161 7.33 8.22 -30.01
N SER A 162 6.45 7.64 -29.20
CA SER A 162 6.56 6.27 -28.66
C SER A 162 7.85 6.03 -27.88
N THR A 163 8.36 7.06 -27.19
CA THR A 163 9.59 6.98 -26.39
C THR A 163 9.36 7.44 -24.95
N CYS A 164 10.10 6.85 -24.02
CA CYS A 164 10.18 7.33 -22.65
C CYS A 164 10.81 8.73 -22.61
N GLY A 165 10.35 9.56 -21.69
CA GLY A 165 10.98 10.85 -21.41
C GLY A 165 10.53 11.39 -20.06
N PRO A 166 11.18 12.43 -19.52
CA PRO A 166 10.72 13.07 -18.30
C PRO A 166 9.31 13.64 -18.50
N PRO A 167 8.46 13.77 -17.48
CA PRO A 167 7.17 14.46 -17.66
C PRO A 167 7.38 15.88 -18.19
N ARG A 168 6.50 16.32 -19.09
CA ARG A 168 6.52 17.62 -19.77
C ARG A 168 6.09 18.73 -18.83
N ALA A 169 6.69 19.91 -19.03
CA ALA A 169 6.40 21.09 -18.22
C ALA A 169 5.00 21.65 -18.53
N MET A 170 4.47 22.47 -17.63
CA MET A 170 3.19 23.15 -17.85
C MET A 170 3.22 24.01 -19.13
N GLY A 171 2.17 23.90 -19.95
CA GLY A 171 2.01 24.58 -21.23
C GLY A 171 2.55 23.79 -22.43
N GLU A 172 3.33 22.73 -22.21
CA GLU A 172 3.82 21.87 -23.29
C GLU A 172 2.70 20.97 -23.83
N PRO A 173 2.76 20.58 -25.13
CA PRO A 173 1.76 19.69 -25.72
C PRO A 173 1.80 18.32 -25.04
N CYS A 174 0.65 17.67 -24.91
CA CYS A 174 0.53 16.33 -24.32
C CYS A 174 -0.59 15.55 -24.99
N VAL A 175 -0.56 14.22 -24.88
CA VAL A 175 -1.64 13.32 -25.32
C VAL A 175 -2.26 12.58 -24.13
N ALA A 176 -1.48 12.36 -23.06
CA ALA A 176 -1.93 11.67 -21.85
C ALA A 176 -1.44 12.39 -20.59
N ASP A 177 -2.15 12.17 -19.48
CA ASP A 177 -1.86 12.78 -18.18
C ASP A 177 -0.46 12.48 -17.65
N ALA A 178 -0.03 11.24 -17.82
CA ALA A 178 1.29 10.77 -17.43
C ALA A 178 2.41 11.54 -18.14
N GLU A 179 2.14 12.14 -19.30
CA GLU A 179 3.13 12.96 -20.01
C GLU A 179 3.35 14.32 -19.36
N CYS A 180 2.58 14.74 -18.35
CA CYS A 180 2.70 16.05 -17.72
C CYS A 180 3.23 15.95 -16.29
N GLU A 181 4.14 16.84 -15.89
CA GLU A 181 4.63 16.93 -14.49
C GLU A 181 3.49 17.08 -13.47
N THR A 182 2.39 17.69 -13.91
CA THR A 182 1.20 17.97 -13.11
C THR A 182 0.18 16.82 -13.09
N GLY A 183 0.39 15.78 -13.90
CA GLY A 183 -0.58 14.70 -14.10
C GLY A 183 -1.89 15.16 -14.76
N ASN A 184 -1.90 16.31 -15.43
CA ASN A 184 -3.11 16.86 -16.05
C ASN A 184 -2.85 17.33 -17.49
N CYS A 185 -3.15 16.47 -18.45
CA CYS A 185 -3.20 16.82 -19.85
C CYS A 185 -4.57 17.40 -20.21
N GLY A 186 -4.59 18.68 -20.60
CA GLY A 186 -5.77 19.42 -21.02
C GLY A 186 -6.28 19.09 -22.41
N ALA A 187 -6.38 17.81 -22.75
CA ALA A 187 -6.99 17.40 -24.01
C ALA A 187 -8.52 17.51 -23.87
N ASP A 188 -9.12 18.67 -24.21
CA ASP A 188 -10.57 18.95 -24.16
C ASP A 188 -11.41 18.13 -25.17
N GLY A 189 -11.12 16.84 -25.33
CA GLY A 189 -11.75 15.96 -26.32
C GLY A 189 -10.91 15.72 -27.59
N GLY A 190 -9.82 16.47 -27.80
CA GLY A 190 -8.91 16.33 -28.94
C GLY A 190 -7.86 15.22 -28.79
N SER A 191 -7.07 14.99 -29.85
CA SER A 191 -5.94 14.05 -29.88
C SER A 191 -4.64 14.61 -29.29
N MET A 192 -4.58 15.91 -29.04
CA MET A 192 -3.45 16.61 -28.43
C MET A 192 -3.98 17.75 -27.57
N GLY A 193 -3.57 17.81 -26.31
CA GLY A 193 -3.83 18.87 -25.34
C GLY A 193 -2.56 19.60 -24.94
N VAL A 194 -2.63 20.35 -23.84
CA VAL A 194 -1.48 20.99 -23.20
C VAL A 194 -1.43 20.63 -21.72
N CYS A 195 -0.23 20.51 -21.16
CA CYS A 195 -0.05 20.24 -19.74
C CYS A 195 -0.55 21.41 -18.92
N ASN A 196 -1.59 21.17 -18.14
CA ASN A 196 -2.25 22.15 -17.30
C ASN A 196 -1.81 22.00 -15.85
N GLN A 197 -2.13 22.96 -15.00
CA GLN A 197 -1.95 22.84 -13.56
C GLN A 197 -2.69 21.62 -12.99
N PRO A 198 -2.26 21.09 -11.83
CA PRO A 198 -2.89 19.91 -11.23
C PRO A 198 -4.39 20.10 -11.01
N LEU A 199 -5.17 19.04 -11.21
CA LEU A 199 -6.59 19.05 -10.87
C LEU A 199 -6.76 19.27 -9.36
N GLY A 200 -7.69 20.15 -8.98
CA GLY A 200 -7.84 20.58 -7.59
C GLY A 200 -7.00 21.78 -7.17
N SER A 201 -6.09 22.28 -8.01
CA SER A 201 -5.37 23.51 -7.69
C SER A 201 -6.27 24.73 -7.89
N SER A 202 -5.98 25.83 -7.19
CA SER A 202 -6.66 27.10 -7.42
C SER A 202 -6.41 27.62 -8.84
N CYS A 203 -7.40 28.30 -9.41
CA CYS A 203 -7.34 28.92 -10.73
C CYS A 203 -8.08 30.25 -10.72
N THR A 204 -7.68 31.14 -11.62
CA THR A 204 -8.47 32.34 -11.91
C THR A 204 -9.30 32.11 -13.16
N ARG A 205 -10.56 32.53 -13.17
CA ARG A 205 -11.44 32.34 -14.35
C ARG A 205 -10.82 33.01 -15.58
N GLY A 206 -10.69 32.25 -16.67
CA GLY A 206 -10.08 32.72 -17.91
C GLY A 206 -8.58 32.45 -18.05
N THR A 207 -7.92 31.83 -17.05
CA THR A 207 -6.56 31.33 -17.26
C THR A 207 -6.56 30.14 -18.22
N THR A 208 -5.52 30.06 -19.04
CA THR A 208 -5.27 28.92 -19.93
C THR A 208 -4.48 27.81 -19.25
N THR A 209 -4.09 28.01 -17.99
CA THR A 209 -3.33 27.03 -17.20
C THR A 209 -4.20 25.89 -16.70
N CYS A 210 -5.52 25.95 -16.90
CA CYS A 210 -6.46 24.93 -16.47
C CYS A 210 -7.49 24.64 -17.56
N SER A 211 -7.84 23.35 -17.75
CA SER A 211 -8.85 22.93 -18.72
C SER A 211 -10.23 23.54 -18.43
N LEU A 212 -10.60 23.62 -17.16
CA LEU A 212 -11.77 24.36 -16.71
C LEU A 212 -11.58 24.88 -15.29
N CYS A 213 -11.61 26.20 -15.13
CA CYS A 213 -11.68 26.83 -13.83
C CYS A 213 -13.13 26.91 -13.34
N VAL A 214 -13.51 26.07 -12.37
CA VAL A 214 -14.85 26.04 -11.77
C VAL A 214 -14.81 26.82 -10.46
N GLY A 215 -15.65 27.84 -10.30
CA GLY A 215 -15.74 28.57 -9.04
C GLY A 215 -17.16 29.02 -8.77
N ALA A 216 -17.54 29.06 -7.49
CA ALA A 216 -18.89 29.41 -7.04
C ALA A 216 -19.32 30.83 -7.47
N THR A 217 -18.38 31.77 -7.56
CA THR A 217 -18.65 33.16 -7.94
C THR A 217 -17.67 33.69 -8.98
N THR A 218 -17.96 34.85 -9.57
CA THR A 218 -17.02 35.56 -10.46
C THR A 218 -15.86 36.23 -9.72
N LEU A 219 -15.92 36.28 -8.37
CA LEU A 219 -15.01 37.05 -7.53
C LEU A 219 -14.06 36.19 -6.69
N SER A 220 -14.30 34.87 -6.64
CA SER A 220 -13.45 33.91 -5.94
C SER A 220 -12.54 33.18 -6.92
N ASP A 221 -11.37 32.77 -6.44
CA ASP A 221 -10.58 31.74 -7.12
C ASP A 221 -11.46 30.50 -7.31
N GLY A 222 -11.32 29.85 -8.46
CA GLY A 222 -11.95 28.57 -8.73
C GLY A 222 -10.97 27.42 -8.47
N ILE A 223 -11.44 26.22 -8.76
CA ILE A 223 -10.68 24.99 -8.74
C ILE A 223 -10.51 24.47 -10.16
N CYS A 224 -9.31 23.97 -10.44
CA CYS A 224 -9.04 23.34 -11.71
C CYS A 224 -9.75 21.99 -11.83
N SER A 225 -10.66 21.89 -12.78
CA SER A 225 -11.42 20.69 -13.11
C SER A 225 -11.22 20.32 -14.59
N ARG A 226 -11.58 19.08 -14.92
CA ARG A 226 -11.57 18.55 -16.28
C ARG A 226 -12.99 18.48 -16.82
N ARG A 227 -13.19 18.91 -18.06
CA ARG A 227 -14.43 18.71 -18.81
C ARG A 227 -14.48 17.31 -19.42
N ARG A 228 -15.69 16.80 -19.65
CA ARG A 228 -15.95 15.58 -20.43
C ARG A 228 -15.27 14.32 -19.87
N CYS A 229 -15.31 14.14 -18.55
CA CYS A 229 -14.85 12.91 -17.90
C CYS A 229 -15.82 11.73 -18.04
N ASP A 230 -16.73 11.77 -19.03
CA ASP A 230 -17.88 10.88 -19.15
C ASP A 230 -17.49 9.43 -18.82
N PRO A 231 -18.09 8.82 -17.79
CA PRO A 231 -17.69 7.49 -17.35
C PRO A 231 -17.87 6.40 -18.42
N THR A 232 -18.67 6.63 -19.47
CA THR A 232 -18.80 5.65 -20.57
C THR A 232 -17.67 5.74 -21.59
N ASP A 233 -17.12 6.93 -21.81
CA ASP A 233 -16.22 7.18 -22.94
C ASP A 233 -14.79 7.53 -22.50
N ARG A 234 -14.62 8.22 -21.36
CA ARG A 234 -13.34 8.72 -20.83
C ARG A 234 -13.38 8.91 -19.30
N PRO A 235 -13.36 7.84 -18.48
CA PRO A 235 -13.45 7.91 -17.01
C PRO A 235 -12.16 8.40 -16.33
N ASN A 236 -11.55 9.46 -16.85
CA ASN A 236 -10.20 9.90 -16.46
C ASN A 236 -10.27 11.08 -15.49
N CYS A 237 -11.04 10.92 -14.41
CA CYS A 237 -10.77 11.73 -13.23
C CYS A 237 -9.56 11.14 -12.52
N PRO A 238 -8.54 11.94 -12.22
CA PRO A 238 -7.31 11.43 -11.64
C PRO A 238 -7.60 10.80 -10.28
N ARG A 239 -7.00 9.64 -10.03
CA ARG A 239 -6.91 9.10 -8.69
C ARG A 239 -5.54 9.49 -8.16
N THR A 240 -5.50 10.40 -7.20
CA THR A 240 -4.29 10.58 -6.40
C THR A 240 -4.43 9.74 -5.14
N ASP A 241 -3.30 9.34 -4.58
CA ASP A 241 -3.19 8.62 -3.31
C ASP A 241 -3.94 9.30 -2.15
N ARG A 242 -4.15 10.62 -2.24
CA ARG A 242 -4.82 11.44 -1.23
C ARG A 242 -6.19 11.99 -1.63
N ARG A 243 -6.57 11.98 -2.90
CA ARG A 243 -7.83 12.59 -3.40
C ARG A 243 -8.54 11.66 -4.37
N SER A 244 -9.78 11.34 -4.04
CA SER A 244 -10.69 10.65 -4.96
C SER A 244 -11.46 11.67 -5.78
N TRP A 245 -11.14 11.76 -7.07
CA TRP A 245 -11.94 12.52 -8.02
C TRP A 245 -12.92 11.60 -8.72
N GLU A 246 -14.16 12.05 -8.84
CA GLU A 246 -15.21 11.34 -9.56
C GLU A 246 -15.81 12.20 -10.64
N CYS A 247 -16.18 11.55 -11.72
CA CYS A 247 -16.92 12.20 -12.76
C CYS A 247 -18.39 12.31 -12.37
N SER A 248 -18.91 13.53 -12.30
CA SER A 248 -20.33 13.78 -12.06
C SER A 248 -20.91 14.69 -13.13
N ARG A 249 -22.21 14.52 -13.39
CA ARG A 249 -22.94 15.32 -14.38
C ARG A 249 -23.37 16.64 -13.75
N THR A 250 -23.04 17.76 -14.38
CA THR A 250 -23.45 19.09 -13.96
C THR A 250 -24.86 19.45 -14.46
N VAL A 251 -25.44 20.50 -13.86
CA VAL A 251 -26.81 20.98 -14.18
C VAL A 251 -26.98 21.44 -15.64
N ASP A 252 -25.88 21.83 -16.29
CA ASP A 252 -25.84 22.17 -17.72
C ASP A 252 -25.73 20.92 -18.62
N GLY A 253 -25.74 19.72 -18.04
CA GLY A 253 -25.75 18.44 -18.75
C GLY A 253 -24.38 17.89 -19.10
N ASP A 254 -23.29 18.64 -18.82
CA ASP A 254 -21.90 18.23 -19.02
C ASP A 254 -21.41 17.28 -17.91
N TYR A 255 -20.28 16.62 -18.15
CA TYR A 255 -19.58 15.81 -17.15
C TYR A 255 -18.29 16.49 -16.70
N ARG A 256 -18.05 16.58 -15.39
CA ARG A 256 -16.85 17.21 -14.80
C ARG A 256 -16.29 16.39 -13.65
N CYS A 257 -14.99 16.49 -13.45
CA CYS A 257 -14.34 15.86 -12.30
C CYS A 257 -14.54 16.71 -11.05
N PHE A 258 -15.10 16.09 -10.01
CA PHE A 258 -15.28 16.67 -8.68
C PHE A 258 -14.53 15.85 -7.65
N GLU A 259 -13.97 16.52 -6.65
CA GLU A 259 -13.43 15.84 -5.48
C GLU A 259 -14.58 15.31 -4.64
N ARG A 260 -14.49 14.03 -4.26
CA ARG A 260 -15.42 13.42 -3.29
C ARG A 260 -15.13 13.94 -1.90
N CYS A 261 -16.18 14.21 -1.13
CA CYS A 261 -16.02 14.51 0.28
C CYS A 261 -15.47 13.29 1.03
N ASN A 262 -14.53 13.53 1.94
CA ASN A 262 -14.10 12.50 2.88
C ASN A 262 -15.17 12.35 3.98
N PRO A 263 -15.84 11.19 4.09
CA PRO A 263 -16.90 10.99 5.08
C PRO A 263 -16.41 11.07 6.53
N ASP A 264 -15.12 10.83 6.77
CA ASP A 264 -14.51 10.83 8.10
C ASP A 264 -13.99 12.22 8.52
N ALA A 265 -13.85 13.15 7.57
CA ALA A 265 -13.48 14.53 7.84
C ALA A 265 -14.73 15.41 7.73
N SER A 266 -15.26 15.84 8.87
CA SER A 266 -16.43 16.72 8.95
C SER A 266 -16.33 17.91 7.99
N TYR A 267 -17.13 17.90 6.91
CA TYR A 267 -17.50 19.00 5.98
C TYR A 267 -16.42 19.81 5.27
N PHE A 268 -15.13 19.59 5.53
CA PHE A 268 -14.07 20.38 4.88
C PHE A 268 -13.62 19.70 3.59
N CYS A 269 -13.94 20.33 2.46
CA CYS A 269 -13.20 20.13 1.23
C CYS A 269 -11.77 20.66 1.44
N LEU A 270 -10.78 19.91 0.95
CA LEU A 270 -9.37 20.23 1.18
C LEU A 270 -8.88 21.40 0.34
N ALA A 271 -9.62 21.80 -0.70
CA ALA A 271 -9.48 23.14 -1.26
C ALA A 271 -10.06 24.11 -0.21
N ASP A 272 -9.15 24.84 0.46
CA ASP A 272 -9.49 25.80 1.50
C ASP A 272 -10.74 26.61 1.06
N PHE A 273 -11.79 26.55 1.88
CA PHE A 273 -13.08 27.28 1.78
C PHE A 273 -14.30 26.60 1.14
N ASP A 274 -14.19 25.41 0.53
CA ASP A 274 -15.39 24.75 -0.04
C ASP A 274 -16.15 23.88 0.98
N LEU A 275 -17.48 23.93 0.88
CA LEU A 275 -18.39 23.12 1.69
C LEU A 275 -18.74 21.84 0.93
N CYS A 276 -18.69 20.71 1.61
CA CYS A 276 -19.23 19.48 1.05
C CYS A 276 -20.73 19.64 0.75
N HIS A 277 -21.10 19.54 -0.53
CA HIS A 277 -22.50 19.56 -0.94
C HIS A 277 -23.23 18.28 -0.47
N PRO A 278 -24.55 18.33 -0.21
CA PRO A 278 -25.32 17.14 0.19
C PRO A 278 -25.18 15.92 -0.75
N ASP A 279 -24.80 16.15 -2.00
CA ASP A 279 -24.56 15.10 -2.99
C ASP A 279 -23.19 14.41 -2.83
N GLY A 280 -22.38 14.80 -1.83
CA GLY A 280 -21.10 14.16 -1.50
C GLY A 280 -19.90 14.66 -2.31
N TYR A 281 -20.02 15.82 -2.96
CA TYR A 281 -18.98 16.43 -3.78
C TYR A 281 -18.60 17.83 -3.28
N CYS A 282 -17.33 18.18 -3.50
CA CYS A 282 -16.80 19.52 -3.26
C CYS A 282 -17.12 20.44 -4.46
N TYR A 283 -17.69 21.61 -4.17
CA TYR A 283 -18.08 22.66 -5.14
C TYR A 283 -17.68 24.05 -4.68
#